data_AF-A0A1G7F7L2-F1
#
_entry.id   AF-A0A1G7F7L2-F1
#
_cell.length_a   1.000
_cell.length_b   1.000
_cell.length_c   1.000
_cell.angle_alpha   90.00
_cell.angle_beta   90.00
_cell.angle_gamma   90.00
#
_symmetry.space_group_name_H-M   'P 1'
#
loop_
_entity.id
_entity.type
_entity.pdbx_description
1 polymer ?
#
loop_
_entity_poly.entity_id
_entity_poly.type
_entity_poly.pdbx_seq_one_letter_code
_entity_poly.pdbx_strand_id
1 'polypeptide(L)' 'MSRLKRQQNIDGLINVLETISKSQCSLSENEVSLLSDAIAKLNDLRRKKGLTNKHYQLEVAGIVDLINQFLIV' A
#
# COMPACT_ATOMS: atom_id res chain seq x y z
N MET A 1 1.05 5.17 -17.83
CA MET A 1 0.08 4.14 -17.41
C MET A 1 -1.33 4.72 -17.46
N SER A 2 -2.33 3.98 -17.92
CA SER A 2 -3.72 4.47 -17.93
C SER A 2 -4.27 4.58 -16.50
N ARG A 3 -5.28 5.44 -16.30
CA ARG A 3 -5.95 5.60 -15.00
C ARG A 3 -6.56 4.28 -14.50
N LEU A 4 -7.16 3.51 -15.41
CA LEU A 4 -7.74 2.20 -15.10
C LEU A 4 -6.67 1.21 -14.62
N LYS A 5 -5.56 1.10 -15.36
CA LYS A 5 -4.48 0.18 -14.99
C LYS A 5 -3.85 0.55 -13.65
N ARG A 6 -3.73 1.85 -13.36
CA ARG A 6 -3.27 2.34 -12.05
C ARG A 6 -4.20 1.90 -10.92
N GLN A 7 -5.51 2.06 -11.09
CA GLN A 7 -6.49 1.63 -10.08
C GLN A 7 -6.44 0.12 -9.87
N GLN A 8 -6.42 -0.67 -10.95
CA GLN A 8 -6.29 -2.14 -10.86
C GLN A 8 -5.02 -2.57 -10.13
N ASN A 9 -3.89 -1.90 -10.35
CA ASN A 9 -2.64 -2.20 -9.65
C ASN A 9 -2.75 -1.86 -8.15
N ILE A 10 -3.36 -0.73 -7.79
CA ILE A 10 -3.57 -0.35 -6.38
C ILE A 10 -4.52 -1.34 -5.70
N ASP A 11 -5.64 -1.69 -6.34
CA ASP A 11 -6.63 -2.64 -5.82
C ASP A 11 -6.00 -4.03 -5.64
N GLY A 12 -5.16 -4.47 -6.59
CA GLY A 12 -4.41 -5.71 -6.50
C GLY A 12 -3.45 -5.73 -5.31
N LEU A 13 -2.73 -4.64 -5.07
CA LEU A 13 -1.80 -4.55 -3.93
C LEU A 13 -2.55 -4.54 -2.60
N ILE A 14 -3.66 -3.79 -2.48
CA ILE A 14 -4.52 -3.80 -1.29
C ILE A 14 -4.97 -5.24 -0.98
N ASN A 15 -5.46 -5.97 -1.98
CA ASN A 15 -5.92 -7.35 -1.80
C ASN A 15 -4.79 -8.28 -1.31
N VAL A 16 -3.57 -8.13 -1.83
CA VAL A 16 -2.41 -8.90 -1.37
C VAL A 16 -2.08 -8.61 0.09
N LEU A 17 -2.01 -7.33 0.48
CA LEU A 17 -1.69 -6.94 1.86
C LEU A 17 -2.77 -7.39 2.84
N GLU A 18 -4.06 -7.27 2.48
CA GLU A 18 -5.16 -7.79 3.28
C GLU A 18 -5.11 -9.32 3.42
N THR A 19 -4.73 -10.02 2.34
CA THR A 19 -4.59 -11.48 2.37
C THR A 19 -3.50 -11.88 3.36
N ILE A 20 -2.32 -11.24 3.29
CA ILE A 20 -1.21 -11.48 4.21
C ILE A 20 -1.65 -11.23 5.66
N SER A 21 -2.32 -10.10 5.92
CA SER A 21 -2.80 -9.75 7.26
C SER A 21 -3.82 -10.74 7.80
N LYS A 22 -4.65 -11.36 6.95
CA LYS A 22 -5.68 -12.33 7.35
C LYS A 22 -5.15 -13.76 7.43
N SER A 23 -4.12 -14.09 6.65
CA SER A 23 -3.63 -15.47 6.52
C SER A 23 -2.52 -15.82 7.51
N GLN A 24 -1.79 -14.83 8.03
CA GLN A 24 -0.64 -15.07 8.89
C GLN A 24 -1.02 -15.02 10.38
N CYS A 25 -0.85 -16.15 11.07
CA CYS A 25 -1.11 -16.27 12.52
C CYS A 25 0.05 -15.77 13.41
N SER A 26 1.15 -15.30 12.81
CA SER A 26 2.41 -14.99 13.50
C SER A 26 2.86 -13.54 13.39
N LEU A 27 2.01 -12.65 12.87
CA LEU A 27 2.35 -11.23 12.78
C LEU A 27 2.36 -10.61 14.17
N SER A 28 3.43 -9.89 14.48
CA SER A 28 3.50 -9.00 15.63
C SER A 28 2.56 -7.80 15.47
N GLU A 29 2.23 -7.14 16.58
CA GLU A 29 1.42 -5.91 16.56
C GLU A 29 2.03 -4.84 15.65
N ASN A 30 3.35 -4.74 15.62
CA ASN A 30 4.07 -3.80 14.77
C ASN A 30 3.88 -4.13 13.27
N GLU A 31 4.03 -5.39 12.89
CA GLU A 31 3.80 -5.82 11.50
C GLU A 31 2.35 -5.58 11.05
N VAL A 32 1.37 -5.84 11.93
CA VAL A 32 -0.04 -5.54 11.67
C VAL A 32 -0.25 -4.04 11.47
N SER A 33 0.39 -3.19 12.28
CA SER A 33 0.33 -1.74 12.13
C SER A 33 0.92 -1.28 10.79
N LEU A 34 2.09 -1.80 10.40
CA LEU A 34 2.74 -1.46 9.13
C LEU A 34 1.86 -1.82 7.92
N LEU A 35 1.24 -3.00 7.93
CA LEU A 35 0.32 -3.43 6.88
C LEU A 35 -0.94 -2.54 6.84
N SER A 36 -1.50 -2.20 7.99
CA SER A 36 -2.67 -1.33 8.09
C SER A 36 -2.39 0.07 7.53
N ASP A 37 -1.26 0.66 7.90
CA ASP A 37 -0.83 1.98 7.41
C ASP A 37 -0.57 1.97 5.90
N ALA A 38 0.03 0.90 5.38
CA ALA A 38 0.26 0.74 3.94
C ALA A 38 -1.07 0.66 3.18
N ILE A 39 -2.04 -0.11 3.68
CA ILE A 39 -3.40 -0.21 3.10
C ILE A 39 -4.12 1.14 3.15
N ALA A 40 -4.00 1.90 4.25
CA ALA A 40 -4.60 3.22 4.37
C ALA A 40 -4.04 4.19 3.32
N LYS A 41 -2.71 4.26 3.15
CA LYS A 41 -2.07 5.10 2.12
C LYS A 41 -2.45 4.68 0.70
N LEU A 42 -2.57 3.38 0.42
CA LEU A 42 -3.03 2.89 -0.88
C LEU A 42 -4.48 3.32 -1.17
N ASN A 43 -5.37 3.24 -0.19
CA ASN A 43 -6.75 3.72 -0.31
C ASN A 43 -6.83 5.24 -0.54
N ASP A 44 -5.95 6.02 0.09
CA ASP A 44 -5.84 7.46 -0.19
C ASP A 44 -5.35 7.73 -1.61
N LEU A 45 -4.28 7.05 -2.03
CA LEU A 45 -3.73 7.17 -3.38
C LEU A 45 -4.75 6.79 -4.47
N ARG A 46 -5.57 5.78 -4.21
CA ARG A 46 -6.67 5.34 -5.08
C ARG A 46 -7.72 6.44 -5.29
N ARG A 47 -8.06 7.18 -4.23
CA ARG A 47 -9.09 8.23 -4.21
C ARG A 47 -8.60 9.56 -4.82
N LYS A 48 -7.32 9.87 -4.66
CA LYS A 48 -6.71 11.12 -5.16
C LYS A 48 -6.81 11.25 -6.69
N LYS A 49 -7.30 12.41 -7.13
CA LYS A 49 -7.38 12.82 -8.55
C LYS A 49 -6.44 14.01 -8.78
N GLY A 50 -6.01 14.22 -10.02
CA GLY A 50 -5.21 15.40 -10.37
C GLY A 50 -3.80 15.46 -9.76
N LEU A 51 -3.26 14.33 -9.29
CA LEU A 51 -1.88 14.26 -8.80
C LEU A 51 -0.90 14.54 -9.93
N THR A 52 0.07 15.42 -9.66
CA THR A 52 1.26 15.55 -10.51
C THR A 52 2.12 14.28 -10.36
N ASN A 53 3.00 14.03 -11.34
CA ASN A 53 3.91 12.89 -11.27
C ASN A 53 4.79 12.91 -10.00
N LYS A 54 5.22 14.10 -9.55
CA LYS A 54 6.03 14.26 -8.33
C LYS A 54 5.25 13.85 -7.09
N HIS A 55 4.02 14.35 -6.93
CA HIS A 55 3.18 13.95 -5.79
C HIS A 55 2.88 12.45 -5.82
N TYR A 56 2.60 11.89 -7.00
CA TYR A 56 2.37 10.45 -7.15
C TYR A 56 3.60 9.63 -6.70
N GLN A 57 4.80 10.04 -7.11
CA GLN A 57 6.05 9.38 -6.71
C GLN A 57 6.29 9.44 -5.19
N LEU A 58 6.02 10.58 -4.55
CA LEU A 58 6.15 10.72 -3.10
C LEU A 58 5.20 9.80 -2.33
N GLU A 59 3.95 9.70 -2.77
CA GLU A 59 2.96 8.81 -2.16
C GLU A 59 3.38 7.34 -2.32
N VAL A 60 3.85 6.96 -3.52
CA VAL A 60 4.35 5.61 -3.78
C VAL A 60 5.59 5.30 -2.95
N ALA A 61 6.53 6.23 -2.82
CA ALA A 61 7.73 6.04 -2.00
C ALA A 61 7.34 5.74 -0.53
N GLY A 62 6.42 6.52 0.04
CA GLY A 62 5.96 6.27 1.41
C GLY A 62 5.23 4.93 1.60
N ILE A 63 4.57 4.41 0.56
CA ILE A 63 3.97 3.07 0.59
C ILE A 63 5.06 1.99 0.53
N VAL A 64 6.05 2.16 -0.36
CA VAL A 64 7.18 1.25 -0.51
C VAL A 64 8.01 1.18 0.77
N ASP A 65 8.22 2.30 1.45
CA ASP A 65 8.95 2.33 2.72
C ASP A 65 8.26 1.50 3.81
N LEU A 66 6.93 1.58 3.93
CA LEU A 66 6.16 0.75 4.88
C LEU A 66 6.26 -0.74 4.54
N ILE A 67 6.17 -1.08 3.25
CA ILE A 67 6.30 -2.47 2.80
C ILE A 67 7.72 -3.00 3.06
N ASN A 68 8.75 -2.17 2.84
CA ASN A 68 10.13 -2.55 3.12
C ASN A 68 10.36 -2.76 4.62
N GLN A 69 9.79 -1.90 5.47
CA GLN A 69 9.83 -2.10 6.92
C GLN A 69 9.13 -3.39 7.33
N PHE A 70 8.05 -3.77 6.67
CA PHE A 70 7.40 -5.06 6.93
C PHE A 70 8.25 -6.26 6.50
N LEU A 71 8.98 -6.18 5.37
CA LEU A 71 9.71 -7.32 4.80
C LEU A 71 11.14 -7.53 5.36
N ILE A 72 11.76 -6.48 5.90
CA ILE A 72 13.18 -6.49 6.31
C ILE A 72 13.33 -6.62 7.84
N VAL A 73 12.24 -6.43 8.59
CA VAL A 73 12.20 -6.65 10.05
C VAL A 73 12.24 -8.13 10.38
#